data_AF-A0A1M4U9L2-F1
#
_entry.id   AF-A0A1M4U9L2-F1
#
_cell.length_a   1.000
_cell.length_b   1.000
_cell.length_c   1.000
_cell.angle_alpha   90.00
_cell.angle_beta   90.00
_cell.angle_gamma   90.00
#
_symmetry.space_group_name_H-M   'P 1'
#
loop_
_entity.id
_entity.type
_entity.pdbx_description
1 polymer ?
#
loop_
_entity_poly.entity_id
_entity_poly.type
_entity_poly.pdbx_seq_one_letter_code
_entity_poly.pdbx_strand_id
1 'polypeptide(L)' 'MNKLDLLYDALTDKLWSQHFYNEQFLMIVNPIARNLFARLRDEESQHVLTLHRAIAAMEANPFPPSRILPGLNKNPRYRL' A
#
# COMPACT_ATOMS: atom_id res chain seq x y z
N MET A 1 -3.48 2.03 -18.98
CA MET A 1 -3.20 2.36 -17.57
C MET A 1 -2.97 1.05 -16.84
N ASN A 2 -1.79 0.85 -16.26
CA ASN A 2 -1.47 -0.39 -15.56
C ASN A 2 -2.16 -0.41 -14.17
N LYS A 3 -2.40 -1.59 -13.61
CA LYS A 3 -3.02 -1.72 -12.28
C LYS A 3 -2.15 -1.09 -11.19
N LEU A 4 -0.84 -1.15 -11.34
CA LEU A 4 0.11 -0.53 -10.43
C LEU A 4 0.04 1.00 -10.50
N ASP A 5 -0.04 1.58 -11.72
CA ASP A 5 -0.23 3.02 -11.91
C ASP A 5 -1.51 3.52 -11.22
N LEU A 6 -2.62 2.80 -11.39
CA LEU A 6 -3.89 3.10 -10.73
C LEU A 6 -3.78 3.10 -9.19
N LEU A 7 -2.98 2.20 -8.62
CA LEU A 7 -2.76 2.15 -7.18
C LEU A 7 -1.92 3.33 -6.69
N TYR A 8 -0.94 3.78 -7.48
CA TYR A 8 -0.17 4.98 -7.17
C TYR A 8 -1.02 6.24 -7.26
N ASP A 9 -1.84 6.37 -8.30
CA ASP A 9 -2.75 7.52 -8.43
C ASP A 9 -3.73 7.58 -7.24
N ALA A 10 -4.34 6.45 -6.90
CA ALA A 10 -5.22 6.36 -5.73
C ALA A 10 -4.47 6.67 -4.42
N LEU A 11 -3.22 6.23 -4.29
CA LEU A 11 -2.39 6.54 -3.13
C LEU A 11 -2.13 8.04 -3.01
N THR A 12 -1.79 8.70 -4.13
CA THR A 12 -1.54 10.14 -4.17
C THR A 12 -2.79 10.92 -3.79
N ASP A 13 -3.96 10.58 -4.33
CA ASP A 13 -5.24 11.22 -3.97
C ASP A 13 -5.55 11.10 -2.48
N LYS A 14 -5.25 9.92 -1.90
CA LYS A 14 -5.49 9.65 -0.48
C LYS A 14 -4.53 10.40 0.44
N LEU A 15 -3.28 10.55 0.04
CA LEU A 15 -2.30 11.39 0.73
C LEU A 15 -2.71 12.87 0.71
N TRP A 16 -3.21 13.37 -0.43
CA TRP A 16 -3.74 14.74 -0.52
C TRP A 16 -4.95 14.95 0.39
N SER A 17 -5.87 13.99 0.41
CA SER A 17 -7.04 14.04 1.29
C SER A 17 -6.63 14.06 2.77
N GLN A 18 -5.69 13.19 3.17
CA GLN A 18 -5.15 13.16 4.52
C GLN A 18 -4.50 14.49 4.91
N HIS A 19 -3.71 15.08 4.00
CA HIS A 19 -3.06 16.36 4.21
C HIS A 19 -4.10 17.47 4.42
N PHE A 20 -5.10 17.57 3.54
CA PHE A 20 -6.20 18.53 3.65
C PHE A 20 -6.92 18.41 5.00
N TYR A 21 -7.33 17.20 5.40
CA TYR A 21 -8.02 17.01 6.68
C TYR A 21 -7.16 17.39 7.87
N ASN A 22 -5.86 17.13 7.82
CA ASN A 22 -4.94 17.52 8.88
C ASN A 22 -4.77 19.04 8.97
N GLU A 23 -4.69 19.75 7.84
CA GLU A 23 -4.65 21.21 7.82
C GLU A 23 -5.93 21.82 8.41
N GLN A 24 -7.10 21.34 7.99
CA GLN A 24 -8.38 21.81 8.53
C GLN A 24 -8.49 21.53 10.03
N PHE A 25 -8.06 20.34 10.48
CA PHE A 25 -8.03 19.98 11.90
C PHE A 25 -7.21 20.95 12.77
N LEU A 26 -6.12 21.50 12.22
CA LEU A 26 -5.26 22.46 12.93
C LEU A 26 -5.88 23.88 12.98
N MET A 27 -6.61 24.26 11.93
CA MET A 27 -7.20 25.61 11.82
C MET A 27 -8.55 25.76 12.51
N ILE A 28 -9.30 24.66 12.68
CA ILE A 28 -10.66 24.69 13.21
C ILE A 28 -10.68 24.87 14.73
N VAL A 29 -11.37 25.91 15.19
CA VAL A 29 -11.61 26.21 16.61
C VAL A 29 -12.80 25.40 17.17
N ASN A 30 -13.81 25.10 16.34
CA ASN A 30 -14.99 24.36 16.78
C ASN A 30 -14.61 22.90 17.12
N PRO A 31 -14.81 22.44 18.37
CA PRO A 31 -14.35 21.13 18.81
C PRO A 31 -15.06 19.96 18.11
N ILE A 32 -16.32 20.13 17.71
CA ILE A 32 -17.10 19.09 17.02
C ILE A 32 -16.55 18.91 15.60
N ALA A 33 -16.37 20.02 14.87
CA ALA A 33 -15.81 19.99 13.53
C ALA A 33 -14.36 19.46 13.57
N ARG A 34 -13.56 19.89 14.56
CA ARG A 34 -12.20 19.38 14.76
C ARG A 34 -12.19 17.86 14.95
N ASN A 35 -13.06 17.30 15.79
CA ASN A 35 -13.16 15.86 15.97
C ASN A 35 -13.60 15.13 14.69
N LEU A 36 -14.46 15.72 13.87
CA LEU A 36 -14.84 15.16 12.57
C LEU A 36 -13.62 15.06 11.64
N PHE A 37 -12.87 16.14 11.47
CA PHE A 37 -11.67 16.14 10.62
C PHE A 37 -10.57 15.21 11.12
N ALA A 38 -10.44 15.04 12.44
CA ALA A 38 -9.54 14.04 13.01
C ALA A 38 -9.92 12.62 12.57
N ARG A 39 -11.20 12.27 12.65
CA ARG A 39 -11.69 10.94 12.22
C ARG A 39 -11.48 10.71 10.73
N LEU A 40 -11.81 11.69 9.89
CA LEU A 40 -11.59 11.60 8.45
C LEU A 40 -10.10 11.41 8.10
N ARG A 41 -9.21 12.16 8.75
CA ARG A 41 -7.76 11.98 8.59
C ARG A 41 -7.31 10.57 8.99
N ASP A 42 -7.82 10.06 10.10
CA ASP A 42 -7.45 8.73 10.60
C ASP A 42 -7.97 7.62 9.69
N GLU A 43 -9.17 7.76 9.12
CA GLU A 43 -9.70 6.87 8.08
C GLU A 43 -8.82 6.87 6.82
N GLU A 44 -8.43 8.05 6.31
CA GLU A 44 -7.54 8.12 5.16
C GLU A 44 -6.16 7.49 5.45
N SER A 45 -5.69 7.59 6.68
CA SER A 45 -4.44 6.93 7.11
C SER A 45 -4.53 5.40 6.97
N GLN A 46 -5.68 4.80 7.26
CA GLN A 46 -5.92 3.37 7.08
C GLN A 46 -5.96 2.97 5.60
N HIS A 47 -6.56 3.81 4.75
CA HIS A 47 -6.60 3.60 3.31
C HIS A 47 -5.22 3.67 2.68
N VAL A 48 -4.42 4.68 3.04
CA VAL A 48 -3.01 4.83 2.61
C VAL A 48 -2.20 3.60 2.98
N LEU A 49 -2.35 3.09 4.21
CA LEU A 49 -1.63 1.90 4.67
C LEU A 49 -2.03 0.64 3.89
N THR A 50 -3.31 0.51 3.55
CA THR A 50 -3.82 -0.58 2.70
C THR A 50 -3.22 -0.51 1.29
N LEU A 51 -3.18 0.69 0.69
CA LEU A 51 -2.63 0.91 -0.63
C LEU A 51 -1.13 0.63 -0.68
N HIS A 52 -0.36 1.10 0.31
CA HIS A 52 1.07 0.78 0.41
C HIS A 52 1.33 -0.72 0.49
N ARG A 53 0.54 -1.46 1.28
CA ARG A 53 0.67 -2.93 1.35
C ARG A 53 0.36 -3.59 0.01
N ALA A 54 -0.66 -3.12 -0.70
CA ALA A 54 -1.03 -3.66 -2.01
C ALA A 54 0.06 -3.39 -3.07
N ILE A 55 0.61 -2.18 -3.10
CA ILE A 55 1.72 -1.79 -3.97
C ILE A 55 2.94 -2.67 -3.67
N ALA A 56 3.35 -2.73 -2.41
CA ALA A 56 4.50 -3.54 -1.98
C ALA A 56 4.31 -5.03 -2.34
N ALA A 57 3.11 -5.58 -2.20
CA ALA A 57 2.83 -6.96 -2.60
C ALA A 57 2.92 -7.19 -4.12
N MET A 58 2.56 -6.19 -4.94
CA MET A 58 2.70 -6.27 -6.39
C MET A 58 4.15 -6.11 -6.84
N GLU A 59 4.91 -5.22 -6.19
CA GLU A 59 6.34 -5.01 -6.48
C GLU A 59 7.22 -6.18 -5.99
N ALA A 60 6.90 -6.75 -4.84
CA ALA A 60 7.62 -7.88 -4.25
C ALA A 60 7.39 -9.21 -4.98
N ASN A 61 6.52 -9.26 -5.99
CA ASN A 61 6.25 -10.46 -6.79
C ASN A 61 6.82 -10.33 -8.22
N PRO A 62 8.16 -10.25 -8.40
CA PRO A 62 8.78 -10.09 -9.72
C PRO A 62 8.71 -11.36 -10.59
N PHE A 63 8.26 -12.50 -10.07
CA PHE A 63 8.19 -13.76 -10.81
C PHE A 63 6.80 -14.41 -10.72
N PRO A 64 6.22 -14.88 -11.84
CA PRO A 64 5.02 -15.70 -11.80
C PRO A 64 5.32 -17.06 -11.12
N PRO A 65 4.38 -17.63 -10.35
CA PRO A 65 4.54 -18.92 -9.66
C PRO A 65 4.73 -20.13 -10.60
N SER A 66 4.71 -19.92 -11.92
CA SER A 66 4.92 -20.96 -12.94
C SER A 66 6.39 -21.23 -13.27
N ARG A 67 7.35 -20.46 -12.75
CA ARG A 67 8.79 -20.70 -13.02
C ARG A 67 9.43 -21.48 -11.87
N ILE A 68 8.99 -22.72 -11.67
CA ILE A 68 9.81 -23.73 -10.98
C ILE A 68 11.10 -23.84 -11.80
N LEU A 69 12.24 -23.42 -11.27
CA LEU A 69 13.55 -23.65 -11.88
C LEU A 69 13.81 -25.17 -11.84
N PRO A 70 13.75 -25.90 -12.97
CA PRO A 70 14.02 -27.33 -12.96
C PRO A 70 15.53 -27.50 -13.01
N GLY A 71 16.18 -27.48 -11.84
CA GLY A 71 17.64 -27.60 -11.78
C GLY A 71 18.23 -27.98 -10.43
N LEU A 72 17.45 -27.99 -9.35
CA LEU A 72 17.95 -28.27 -7.99
C LEU A 72 17.92 -29.76 -7.60
N ASN A 73 17.77 -30.69 -8.55
CA ASN A 73 17.87 -32.12 -8.25
C ASN A 73 18.57 -32.89 -9.37
N LYS A 74 19.87 -33.20 -9.13
CA LYS A 74 20.48 -34.53 -9.29
C LYS A 74 21.99 -34.42 -9.05
N ASN A 75 22.42 -34.59 -7.81
CA ASN A 75 23.76 -35.09 -7.55
C ASN A 75 23.64 -36.39 -6.74
N PRO A 76 23.50 -37.57 -7.39
CA PRO A 76 23.52 -38.84 -6.70
C PRO A 76 24.99 -39.24 -6.46
N ARG A 77 25.65 -38.59 -5.50
CA ARG A 77 27.05 -38.89 -5.13
C ARG A 77 27.19 -39.99 -4.07
N TYR A 78 26.27 -40.95 -4.07
CA TYR A 78 26.44 -42.21 -3.34
C TYR A 78 25.87 -43.36 -4.19
N ARG A 79 26.75 -43.97 -4.99
CA ARG A 79 26.64 -45.36 -5.44
C ARG A 79 28.04 -45.96 -5.49
N LEU A 80 28.17 -47.08 -4.77
CA LEU A 80 29.30 -48.00 -4.59
C LEU A 80 30.41 -47.49 -3.66
#